data_AF-A0A417MB48-F1
#
_entry.id   AF-A0A417MB48-F1
#
_cell.length_a   1.000
_cell.length_b   1.000
_cell.length_c   1.000
_cell.angle_alpha   90.00
_cell.angle_beta   90.00
_cell.angle_gamma   90.00
#
_symmetry.space_group_name_H-M   'P 1'
#
loop_
_entity.id
_entity.type
_entity.pdbx_description
1 polymer ?
#
loop_
_entity_poly.entity_id
_entity_poly.type
_entity_poly.pdbx_seq_one_letter_code
_entity_poly.pdbx_strand_id
1 'polypeptide(L)'
;MEQLKLRVRNGICICFTAQGKETATRLLEKLSQQMEEAFDFLDYTGSEHSKPLKQVVKEAFQEKEAILFVGAAGIAVRLIAPWVQDKLKDPAVLVIDEQGRYAIPILSGHVGGCNELAEAAAQILGAEPVITTATDLRQAFAVDVFAAENELVISDRELAKQISAAELRGEKIGFFSDYPVDGIVPAEITPGVWQKENIYVTLKQGGCPKNAPASLVRRDMVIGLQEKKEQRDAAKAAAVVAVETGDSAKAAEIDMSVGKSDIGSPGQKSEQKKEQSYESENESGTPELLRLYPRTVVLGMGCRRDSSLNAVREMARVALSRAMIDKSAVRAIATVDRKKNEMAFLALAKEWDVELWSFTPEELESAGTKFAESPFVRKTVGVGNVCERAAVMGVRRIYREREMDEKNLPAIDLRVQKMAFNGVTAAVAVPASEQVRRQQWKKKNYT
;
A
#
# COMPACT_ATOMS: atom_id res chain seq x y z
N MET A 1 -7.87 -32.66 3.19
CA MET A 1 -6.94 -31.73 3.87
C MET A 1 -7.19 -30.36 3.27
N GLU A 2 -7.54 -29.40 4.10
CA GLU A 2 -7.69 -28.00 3.69
C GLU A 2 -6.32 -27.47 3.26
N GLN A 3 -6.23 -26.72 2.16
CA GLN A 3 -4.97 -26.06 1.76
C GLN A 3 -4.57 -25.04 2.82
N LEU A 4 -3.36 -25.15 3.35
CA LEU A 4 -2.77 -24.16 4.24
C LEU A 4 -2.54 -22.85 3.44
N LYS A 5 -3.29 -21.79 3.75
CA LYS A 5 -3.08 -20.47 3.16
C LYS A 5 -1.96 -19.75 3.90
N LEU A 6 -0.73 -19.90 3.42
CA LEU A 6 0.43 -19.17 3.92
C LEU A 6 0.58 -17.81 3.21
N ARG A 7 0.91 -16.75 3.95
CA ARG A 7 1.22 -15.43 3.35
C ARG A 7 2.58 -15.40 2.68
N VAL A 8 3.54 -16.11 3.28
CA VAL A 8 4.91 -16.24 2.78
C VAL A 8 4.91 -17.12 1.54
N ARG A 9 5.56 -16.66 0.49
CA ARG A 9 5.65 -17.34 -0.82
C ARG A 9 6.97 -18.07 -0.97
N ASN A 10 8.07 -17.47 -0.51
CA ASN A 10 9.40 -18.06 -0.58
C ASN A 10 10.17 -18.00 0.73
N GLY A 11 11.19 -18.84 0.83
CA GLY A 11 12.11 -18.76 1.95
C GLY A 11 13.27 -19.71 1.87
N ILE A 12 13.99 -19.81 2.98
CA ILE A 12 15.15 -20.68 3.16
C ILE A 12 15.00 -21.46 4.46
N CYS A 13 15.37 -22.74 4.45
CA CYS A 13 15.41 -23.60 5.63
C CYS A 13 16.85 -24.04 5.87
N ILE A 14 17.34 -23.83 7.09
CA ILE A 14 18.71 -24.09 7.50
C ILE A 14 18.70 -25.06 8.68
N CYS A 15 19.39 -26.19 8.56
CA CYS A 15 19.52 -27.17 9.64
C CYS A 15 20.98 -27.35 10.09
N PHE A 16 21.18 -27.67 11.37
CA PHE A 16 22.52 -27.77 11.98
C PHE A 16 22.90 -29.17 12.46
N THR A 17 21.95 -30.11 12.51
CA THR A 17 22.18 -31.49 12.99
C THR A 17 21.57 -32.50 12.02
N ALA A 18 22.10 -33.73 12.01
CA ALA A 18 21.59 -34.79 11.13
C ALA A 18 20.10 -35.08 11.39
N GLN A 19 19.67 -35.01 12.65
CA GLN A 19 18.25 -35.11 13.01
C GLN A 19 17.46 -33.89 12.53
N GLY A 20 18.01 -32.68 12.69
CA GLY A 20 17.40 -31.47 12.15
C GLY A 20 17.23 -31.50 10.63
N LYS A 21 18.15 -32.16 9.90
CA LYS A 21 18.02 -32.40 8.46
C LYS A 21 16.80 -33.26 8.14
N GLU A 22 16.58 -34.35 8.88
CA GLU A 22 15.39 -35.19 8.69
C GLU A 22 14.09 -34.41 8.95
N THR A 23 14.05 -33.65 10.04
CA THR A 23 12.90 -32.77 10.37
C THR A 23 12.66 -31.71 9.30
N ALA A 24 13.72 -31.06 8.81
CA ALA A 24 13.64 -30.07 7.73
C ALA A 24 13.11 -30.69 6.44
N THR A 25 13.66 -31.82 6.00
CA THR A 25 13.21 -32.52 4.78
C THR A 25 11.73 -32.86 4.87
N ARG A 26 11.27 -33.44 5.98
CA ARG A 26 9.85 -33.79 6.19
C ARG A 26 8.94 -32.56 6.13
N LEU A 27 9.38 -31.43 6.69
CA LEU A 27 8.64 -30.17 6.64
C LEU A 27 8.53 -29.66 5.20
N LEU A 28 9.65 -29.57 4.50
CA LEU A 28 9.76 -29.02 3.16
C LEU A 28 9.02 -29.87 2.11
N GLU A 29 9.07 -31.19 2.22
CA GLU A 29 8.31 -32.10 1.35
C GLU A 29 6.80 -31.85 1.41
N LYS A 30 6.24 -31.62 2.60
CA LYS A 30 4.81 -31.30 2.72
C LYS A 30 4.49 -29.86 2.34
N LEU A 31 5.35 -28.91 2.70
CA LEU A 31 5.17 -27.50 2.34
C LEU A 31 5.18 -27.28 0.82
N SER A 32 6.11 -27.92 0.10
CA SER A 32 6.19 -27.85 -1.37
C SER A 32 4.99 -28.44 -2.11
N GLN A 33 4.22 -29.33 -1.48
CA GLN A 33 2.95 -29.83 -2.04
C GLN A 33 1.82 -28.79 -1.92
N GLN A 34 2.02 -27.73 -1.12
CA GLN A 34 0.99 -26.77 -0.75
C GLN A 34 1.32 -25.34 -1.17
N MET A 35 2.52 -25.07 -1.68
CA MET A 35 2.98 -23.74 -2.10
C MET A 35 3.42 -23.75 -3.57
N GLU A 36 3.28 -22.61 -4.25
CA GLU A 36 3.75 -22.43 -5.63
C GLU A 36 5.27 -22.31 -5.75
N GLU A 37 5.92 -21.66 -4.78
CA GLU A 37 7.38 -21.49 -4.74
C GLU A 37 8.01 -22.38 -3.66
N ALA A 38 9.14 -22.99 -4.01
CA ALA A 38 9.87 -23.88 -3.10
C ALA A 38 10.77 -23.10 -2.13
N PHE A 39 10.90 -23.61 -0.91
CA PHE A 39 11.91 -23.15 0.04
C PHE A 39 13.27 -23.72 -0.33
N ASP A 40 14.29 -22.87 -0.34
CA ASP A 40 15.67 -23.31 -0.45
C ASP A 40 16.05 -24.13 0.79
N PHE A 41 16.85 -25.19 0.62
CA PHE A 41 17.32 -26.00 1.74
C PHE A 41 18.84 -25.96 1.84
N LEU A 42 19.36 -25.55 3.02
CA LEU A 42 20.78 -25.58 3.31
C LEU A 42 21.08 -26.46 4.53
N ASP A 43 21.87 -27.49 4.26
CA ASP A 43 22.36 -28.44 5.23
C ASP A 43 23.71 -27.98 5.81
N TYR A 44 23.70 -27.53 7.07
CA TYR A 44 24.89 -27.12 7.84
C TYR A 44 25.37 -28.20 8.83
N THR A 45 25.15 -29.49 8.53
CA THR A 45 25.60 -30.61 9.39
C THR A 45 27.07 -30.99 9.20
N GLY A 46 27.69 -30.55 8.10
CA GLY A 46 29.07 -30.89 7.73
C GLY A 46 30.09 -29.78 8.01
N SER A 47 31.35 -30.01 7.63
CA SER A 47 32.47 -29.08 7.85
C SER A 47 32.85 -28.22 6.64
N GLU A 48 32.28 -28.50 5.46
CA GLU A 48 32.57 -27.77 4.22
C GLU A 48 31.32 -27.08 3.68
N HIS A 49 31.31 -25.75 3.72
CA HIS A 49 30.25 -24.92 3.16
C HIS A 49 30.87 -23.83 2.27
N SER A 50 30.25 -23.60 1.11
CA SER A 50 30.73 -22.64 0.12
C SER A 50 30.64 -21.18 0.57
N LYS A 51 29.77 -20.88 1.54
CA LYS A 51 29.59 -19.54 2.13
C LYS A 51 29.55 -19.62 3.66
N PRO A 52 30.07 -18.61 4.38
CA PRO A 52 29.86 -18.50 5.81
C PRO A 52 28.37 -18.33 6.15
N LEU A 53 27.89 -19.01 7.20
CA LEU A 53 26.49 -18.96 7.63
C LEU A 53 25.96 -17.53 7.85
N LYS A 54 26.79 -16.64 8.41
CA LYS A 54 26.42 -15.22 8.62
C LYS A 54 26.15 -14.49 7.31
N GLN A 55 26.85 -14.84 6.23
CA GLN A 55 26.62 -14.27 4.91
C GLN A 55 25.34 -14.83 4.29
N VAL A 56 25.11 -16.14 4.38
CA VAL A 56 23.85 -16.76 3.93
C VAL A 56 22.65 -16.13 4.61
N VAL A 57 22.68 -15.99 5.94
CA VAL A 57 21.58 -15.38 6.67
C VAL A 57 21.39 -13.91 6.28
N LYS A 58 22.47 -13.16 6.04
CA LYS A 58 22.38 -11.78 5.55
C LYS A 58 21.69 -11.70 4.19
N GLU A 59 22.10 -12.51 3.23
CA GLU A 59 21.50 -12.57 1.89
C GLU A 59 20.02 -12.96 1.98
N ALA A 60 19.72 -14.02 2.73
CA ALA A 60 18.34 -14.46 2.96
C ALA A 60 17.48 -13.38 3.63
N PHE A 61 18.03 -12.63 4.59
CA PHE A 61 17.28 -11.57 5.27
C PHE A 61 16.87 -10.44 4.33
N GLN A 62 17.59 -10.25 3.22
CA GLN A 62 17.34 -9.19 2.24
C GLN A 62 16.46 -9.66 1.08
N GLU A 63 16.50 -10.94 0.74
CA GLU A 63 15.93 -11.48 -0.51
C GLU A 63 14.74 -12.42 -0.30
N LYS A 64 14.57 -12.96 0.91
CA LYS A 64 13.56 -13.98 1.21
C LYS A 64 12.45 -13.43 2.10
N GLU A 65 11.25 -13.99 1.95
CA GLU A 65 10.11 -13.64 2.82
C GLU A 65 10.14 -14.42 4.15
N ALA A 66 10.77 -15.60 4.19
CA ALA A 66 10.95 -16.36 5.43
C ALA A 66 12.32 -17.07 5.56
N ILE A 67 12.74 -17.24 6.81
CA ILE A 67 13.93 -17.99 7.23
C ILE A 67 13.51 -18.98 8.31
N LEU A 68 13.68 -20.28 8.03
CA LEU A 68 13.43 -21.37 8.97
C LEU A 68 14.77 -21.88 9.50
N PHE A 69 14.90 -21.94 10.81
CA PHE A 69 16.03 -22.57 11.48
C PHE A 69 15.58 -23.85 12.16
N VAL A 70 16.13 -24.99 11.74
CA VAL A 70 15.93 -26.27 12.43
C VAL A 70 17.12 -26.52 13.36
N GLY A 71 16.92 -26.22 14.65
CA GLY A 71 17.94 -26.29 15.69
C GLY A 71 17.65 -25.35 16.86
N ALA A 72 18.69 -24.91 17.56
CA ALA A 72 18.54 -24.09 18.76
C ALA A 72 18.16 -22.63 18.43
N ALA A 73 17.11 -22.11 19.09
CA ALA A 73 16.64 -20.73 18.92
C ALA A 73 17.74 -19.67 19.14
N GLY A 74 18.66 -19.91 20.08
CA GLY A 74 19.77 -18.99 20.35
C GLY A 74 20.72 -18.80 19.17
N ILE A 75 20.85 -19.79 18.27
CA ILE A 75 21.63 -19.66 17.04
C ILE A 75 20.91 -18.71 16.08
N ALA A 76 19.61 -18.93 15.85
CA ALA A 76 18.78 -18.09 14.99
C ALA A 76 18.83 -16.62 15.44
N VAL A 77 18.54 -16.35 16.72
CA VAL A 77 18.52 -14.98 17.28
C VAL A 77 19.87 -14.28 17.07
N ARG A 78 20.99 -14.93 17.36
CA ARG A 78 22.33 -14.33 17.20
C ARG A 78 22.68 -14.05 15.73
N LEU A 79 22.23 -14.89 14.81
CA LEU A 79 22.51 -14.73 13.38
C LEU A 79 21.70 -13.58 12.76
N ILE A 80 20.43 -13.44 13.16
CA ILE A 80 19.54 -12.39 12.63
C ILE A 80 19.76 -11.03 13.30
N ALA A 81 20.19 -11.00 14.58
CA ALA A 81 20.25 -9.77 15.40
C ALA A 81 20.90 -8.55 14.72
N PRO A 82 21.99 -8.66 13.93
CA PRO A 82 22.60 -7.51 13.26
C PRO A 82 21.74 -6.90 12.14
N TRP A 83 20.70 -7.59 11.69
CA TRP A 83 19.92 -7.26 10.50
C TRP A 83 18.48 -6.88 10.81
N VAL A 84 18.01 -7.12 12.04
CA VAL A 84 16.64 -6.78 12.48
C VAL A 84 16.44 -5.26 12.41
N GLN A 85 15.36 -4.83 11.76
CA GLN A 85 15.03 -3.41 11.57
C GLN A 85 13.60 -3.09 11.95
N ASP A 86 12.63 -3.67 11.25
CA ASP A 86 11.21 -3.30 11.34
C ASP A 86 10.29 -4.47 11.05
N LYS A 87 9.34 -4.76 11.96
CA LYS A 87 8.41 -5.90 11.86
C LYS A 87 7.52 -5.95 10.60
N LEU A 88 7.45 -4.86 9.82
CA LEU A 88 6.68 -4.78 8.57
C LEU A 88 7.53 -5.05 7.32
N LYS A 89 8.87 -5.08 7.48
CA LYS A 89 9.83 -5.28 6.39
C LYS A 89 10.69 -6.53 6.59
N ASP A 90 11.01 -6.83 7.84
CA ASP A 90 11.83 -7.97 8.20
C ASP A 90 11.11 -9.28 7.83
N PRO A 91 11.84 -10.30 7.35
CA PRO A 91 11.25 -11.58 6.99
C PRO A 91 10.68 -12.31 8.21
N ALA A 92 9.76 -13.25 7.97
CA ALA A 92 9.34 -14.22 8.97
C ALA A 92 10.55 -15.07 9.40
N VAL A 93 10.83 -15.14 10.70
CA VAL A 93 11.89 -16.02 11.22
C VAL A 93 11.28 -17.04 12.16
N LEU A 94 11.26 -18.30 11.73
CA LEU A 94 10.73 -19.43 12.50
C LEU A 94 11.86 -20.32 12.99
N VAL A 95 11.80 -20.74 14.24
CA VAL A 95 12.69 -21.78 14.79
C VAL A 95 11.89 -23.05 15.04
N ILE A 96 12.42 -24.18 14.62
CA ILE A 96 11.88 -25.51 14.92
C ILE A 96 12.99 -26.30 15.62
N ASP A 97 12.70 -26.95 16.75
CA ASP A 97 13.72 -27.79 17.38
C ASP A 97 14.00 -29.03 16.50
N GLU A 98 15.17 -29.65 16.67
CA GLU A 98 15.60 -30.74 15.79
C GLU A 98 14.67 -31.96 15.80
N GLN A 99 13.88 -32.14 16.87
CA GLN A 99 12.89 -33.23 16.98
C GLN A 99 11.51 -32.85 16.44
N GLY A 100 11.31 -31.58 16.03
CA GLY A 100 10.04 -31.07 15.54
C GLY A 100 8.93 -31.05 16.61
N ARG A 101 9.29 -30.83 17.88
CA ARG A 101 8.36 -30.73 19.01
C ARG A 101 7.80 -29.32 19.20
N TYR A 102 8.57 -28.28 18.86
CA TYR A 102 8.16 -26.89 19.02
C TYR A 102 8.43 -26.10 17.73
N ALA A 103 7.48 -25.25 17.36
CA ALA A 103 7.62 -24.25 16.31
C ALA A 103 7.49 -22.86 16.93
N ILE A 104 8.58 -22.09 16.94
CA ILE A 104 8.73 -20.87 17.73
C ILE A 104 8.95 -19.68 16.78
N PRO A 105 7.92 -18.84 16.55
CA PRO A 105 8.09 -17.58 15.83
C PRO A 105 9.06 -16.66 16.59
N ILE A 106 10.11 -16.19 15.91
CA ILE A 106 11.12 -15.27 16.47
C ILE A 106 10.90 -13.84 15.95
N LEU A 107 10.60 -13.68 14.67
CA LEU A 107 10.46 -12.38 14.02
C LEU A 107 9.27 -12.35 13.06
N SER A 108 8.64 -11.18 12.94
CA SER A 108 7.52 -10.92 12.03
C SER A 108 6.35 -11.92 12.18
N GLY A 109 5.99 -12.21 13.44
CA GLY A 109 4.91 -13.12 13.85
C GLY A 109 3.59 -12.91 13.10
N HIS A 110 3.05 -11.69 13.19
CA HIS A 110 1.75 -11.36 12.59
C HIS A 110 1.84 -10.94 11.12
N VAL A 111 2.30 -9.72 10.85
CA VAL A 111 2.23 -9.13 9.51
C VAL A 111 3.10 -9.88 8.50
N GLY A 112 4.27 -10.39 8.93
CA GLY A 112 5.13 -11.20 8.08
C GLY A 112 4.73 -12.68 7.99
N GLY A 113 3.66 -13.12 8.68
CA GLY A 113 3.12 -14.48 8.54
C GLY A 113 3.91 -15.57 9.28
N CYS A 114 4.81 -15.24 10.21
CA CYS A 114 5.58 -16.26 10.93
C CYS A 114 4.74 -17.13 11.88
N ASN A 115 3.65 -16.58 12.46
CA ASN A 115 2.71 -17.35 13.27
C ASN A 115 1.99 -18.41 12.44
N GLU A 116 1.51 -18.03 11.25
CA GLU A 116 0.84 -18.94 10.31
C GLU A 116 1.79 -20.05 9.86
N LEU A 117 3.06 -19.70 9.62
CA LEU A 117 4.11 -20.67 9.31
C LEU A 117 4.39 -21.62 10.48
N ALA A 118 4.34 -21.14 11.73
CA ALA A 118 4.47 -21.99 12.91
C ALA A 118 3.30 -22.95 13.08
N GLU A 119 2.06 -22.49 12.84
CA GLU A 119 0.87 -23.33 12.83
C GLU A 119 0.91 -24.39 11.71
N ALA A 120 1.38 -24.01 10.52
CA ALA A 120 1.60 -24.96 9.43
C ALA A 120 2.65 -26.02 9.78
N ALA A 121 3.79 -25.59 10.37
CA ALA A 121 4.81 -26.50 10.84
C ALA A 121 4.28 -27.45 11.94
N ALA A 122 3.45 -26.93 12.86
CA ALA A 122 2.76 -27.72 13.87
C ALA A 122 1.86 -28.80 13.25
N GLN A 123 1.03 -28.46 12.26
CA GLN A 123 0.18 -29.41 11.55
C GLN A 123 0.99 -30.47 10.78
N ILE A 124 2.14 -30.09 10.19
CA ILE A 124 2.96 -30.98 9.37
C ILE A 124 3.78 -31.96 10.21
N LEU A 125 4.41 -31.46 11.28
CA LEU A 125 5.38 -32.17 12.11
C LEU A 125 4.78 -32.76 13.38
N GLY A 126 3.59 -32.33 13.79
CA GLY A 126 3.05 -32.58 15.12
C GLY A 126 3.70 -31.73 16.21
N ALA A 127 4.29 -30.58 15.83
CA ALA A 127 4.92 -29.66 16.76
C ALA A 127 3.87 -28.83 17.53
N GLU A 128 4.26 -28.28 18.67
CA GLU A 128 3.50 -27.28 19.43
C GLU A 128 3.94 -25.86 18.99
N PRO A 129 3.04 -25.00 18.49
CA PRO A 129 3.38 -23.64 18.12
C PRO A 129 3.48 -22.75 19.38
N VAL A 130 4.64 -22.14 19.63
CA VAL A 130 4.91 -21.31 20.81
C VAL A 130 4.72 -19.83 20.46
N ILE A 131 3.47 -19.41 20.24
CA ILE A 131 3.12 -18.04 19.88
C ILE A 131 2.98 -17.18 21.14
N THR A 132 3.79 -16.13 21.27
CA THR A 132 3.88 -15.31 22.49
C THR A 132 3.39 -13.87 22.33
N THR A 133 3.07 -13.44 21.11
CA THR A 133 2.70 -12.05 20.84
C THR A 133 1.37 -11.71 21.54
N ALA A 134 1.36 -10.65 22.35
CA ALA A 134 0.23 -10.26 23.19
C ALA A 134 -1.08 -10.02 22.41
N THR A 135 -0.97 -9.55 21.17
CA THR A 135 -2.09 -9.37 20.25
C THR A 135 -2.75 -10.71 19.89
N ASP A 136 -1.99 -11.78 19.65
CA ASP A 136 -2.52 -13.12 19.36
C ASP A 136 -3.18 -13.71 20.61
N LEU A 137 -2.49 -13.63 21.75
CA LEU A 137 -2.94 -14.21 23.02
C LEU A 137 -4.26 -13.60 23.51
N ARG A 138 -4.51 -12.32 23.20
CA ARG A 138 -5.74 -11.63 23.60
C ARG A 138 -6.87 -11.76 22.58
N GLN A 139 -6.62 -12.36 21.41
CA GLN A 139 -7.55 -12.37 20.27
C GLN A 139 -8.09 -10.95 19.94
N ALA A 140 -7.31 -9.93 20.31
CA ALA A 140 -7.69 -8.55 20.13
C ALA A 140 -7.57 -8.22 18.64
N PHE A 141 -8.32 -7.22 18.20
CA PHE A 141 -8.08 -6.64 16.90
C PHE A 141 -6.63 -6.11 16.81
N ALA A 142 -6.19 -5.85 15.60
CA ALA A 142 -4.91 -5.23 15.35
C ALA A 142 -4.97 -4.56 14.00
N VAL A 143 -4.75 -3.25 13.98
CA VAL A 143 -4.91 -2.46 12.77
C VAL A 143 -3.92 -2.85 11.66
N ASP A 144 -2.72 -3.30 12.03
CA ASP A 144 -1.71 -3.77 11.07
C ASP A 144 -2.07 -5.13 10.47
N VAL A 145 -2.63 -6.03 11.26
CA VAL A 145 -3.16 -7.32 10.80
C VAL A 145 -4.35 -7.13 9.88
N PHE A 146 -5.31 -6.30 10.31
CA PHE A 146 -6.48 -5.96 9.51
C PHE A 146 -6.09 -5.33 8.17
N ALA A 147 -5.11 -4.42 8.19
CA ALA A 147 -4.59 -3.82 6.96
C ALA A 147 -3.93 -4.87 6.05
N ALA A 148 -3.07 -5.74 6.60
CA ALA A 148 -2.40 -6.77 5.81
C ALA A 148 -3.38 -7.80 5.20
N GLU A 149 -4.32 -8.30 5.99
CA GLU A 149 -5.32 -9.29 5.54
C GLU A 149 -6.24 -8.74 4.44
N ASN A 150 -6.47 -7.43 4.45
CA ASN A 150 -7.30 -6.73 3.47
C ASN A 150 -6.50 -6.03 2.37
N GLU A 151 -5.17 -6.22 2.31
CA GLU A 151 -4.26 -5.58 1.34
C GLU A 151 -4.36 -4.04 1.32
N LEU A 152 -4.46 -3.45 2.52
CA LEU A 152 -4.52 -2.01 2.74
C LEU A 152 -3.15 -1.44 3.13
N VAL A 153 -2.88 -0.22 2.69
CA VAL A 153 -1.70 0.56 3.08
C VAL A 153 -2.06 1.46 4.25
N ILE A 154 -1.23 1.42 5.29
CA ILE A 154 -1.33 2.29 6.47
C ILE A 154 -0.73 3.65 6.14
N SER A 155 -1.51 4.73 6.32
CA SER A 155 -1.05 6.09 6.02
C SER A 155 0.02 6.61 6.99
N ASP A 156 -0.08 6.23 8.27
CA ASP A 156 0.78 6.74 9.34
C ASP A 156 1.10 5.62 10.34
N ARG A 157 2.40 5.31 10.47
CA ARG A 157 2.88 4.24 11.35
C ARG A 157 2.76 4.60 12.83
N GLU A 158 2.88 5.88 13.18
CA GLU A 158 2.77 6.31 14.58
C GLU A 158 1.32 6.27 15.05
N LEU A 159 0.38 6.69 14.21
CA LEU A 159 -1.05 6.53 14.51
C LEU A 159 -1.46 5.05 14.61
N ALA A 160 -0.90 4.18 13.77
CA ALA A 160 -1.13 2.74 13.87
C ALA A 160 -0.64 2.17 15.22
N LYS A 161 0.56 2.58 15.67
CA LYS A 161 1.06 2.20 17.01
C LYS A 161 0.17 2.71 18.13
N GLN A 162 -0.32 3.94 18.03
CA GLN A 162 -1.23 4.52 19.02
C GLN A 162 -2.55 3.74 19.12
N ILE A 163 -3.14 3.37 17.99
CA ILE A 163 -4.35 2.54 17.92
C ILE A 163 -4.10 1.17 18.55
N SER A 164 -3.00 0.49 18.19
CA SER A 164 -2.64 -0.79 18.81
C SER A 164 -2.44 -0.68 20.33
N ALA A 165 -1.87 0.44 20.80
CA ALA A 165 -1.69 0.66 22.24
C ALA A 165 -3.02 0.94 22.96
N ALA A 166 -3.94 1.69 22.34
CA ALA A 166 -5.28 1.97 22.85
C ALA A 166 -6.11 0.69 23.02
N GLU A 167 -6.05 -0.16 22.00
CA GLU A 167 -6.64 -1.49 22.03
C GLU A 167 -6.10 -2.39 23.15
N LEU A 168 -4.78 -2.40 23.37
CA LEU A 168 -4.19 -3.17 24.49
C LEU A 168 -4.66 -2.68 25.87
N ARG A 169 -5.16 -1.44 25.97
CA ARG A 169 -5.81 -0.90 27.18
C ARG A 169 -7.31 -1.16 27.25
N GLY A 170 -7.91 -1.78 26.22
CA GLY A 170 -9.34 -2.04 26.12
C GLY A 170 -10.16 -0.81 25.73
N GLU A 171 -9.53 0.21 25.14
CA GLU A 171 -10.21 1.41 24.67
C GLU A 171 -11.01 1.11 23.39
N LYS A 172 -12.11 1.84 23.16
CA LYS A 172 -12.90 1.72 21.94
C LYS A 172 -12.26 2.50 20.81
N ILE A 173 -12.24 1.92 19.61
CA ILE A 173 -11.70 2.51 18.40
C ILE A 173 -12.85 2.80 17.43
N GLY A 174 -12.89 4.02 16.90
CA GLY A 174 -13.87 4.40 15.88
C GLY A 174 -13.50 3.80 14.53
N PHE A 175 -14.47 3.25 13.80
CA PHE A 175 -14.20 2.66 12.48
C PHE A 175 -15.15 3.20 11.42
N PHE A 176 -14.56 3.69 10.34
CA PHE A 176 -15.27 4.25 9.19
C PHE A 176 -14.73 3.61 7.91
N SER A 177 -15.61 3.42 6.93
CA SER A 177 -15.24 2.87 5.64
C SER A 177 -16.13 3.45 4.55
N ASP A 178 -15.52 3.85 3.43
CA ASP A 178 -16.25 4.16 2.19
C ASP A 178 -16.70 2.88 1.45
N TYR A 179 -16.29 1.70 1.93
CA TYR A 179 -16.53 0.39 1.33
C TYR A 179 -17.31 -0.54 2.25
N PRO A 180 -18.07 -1.50 1.70
CA PRO A 180 -18.71 -2.54 2.48
C PRO A 180 -17.69 -3.34 3.31
N VAL A 181 -18.05 -3.63 4.55
CA VAL A 181 -17.26 -4.43 5.47
C VAL A 181 -18.11 -5.59 5.97
N ASP A 182 -17.62 -6.80 5.78
CA ASP A 182 -18.27 -8.06 6.16
C ASP A 182 -17.55 -8.71 7.34
N GLY A 183 -18.22 -9.65 8.00
CA GLY A 183 -17.66 -10.44 9.10
C GLY A 183 -18.08 -9.93 10.48
N ILE A 184 -17.44 -10.46 11.51
CA ILE A 184 -17.79 -10.16 12.91
C ILE A 184 -16.91 -9.01 13.37
N VAL A 185 -17.54 -7.87 13.64
CA VAL A 185 -16.86 -6.68 14.16
C VAL A 185 -16.25 -7.00 15.54
N PRO A 186 -14.95 -6.75 15.76
CA PRO A 186 -14.30 -6.90 17.06
C PRO A 186 -14.98 -6.04 18.14
N ALA A 187 -14.96 -6.47 19.39
CA ALA A 187 -15.67 -5.77 20.47
C ALA A 187 -15.14 -4.36 20.70
N GLU A 188 -13.86 -4.13 20.43
CA GLU A 188 -13.11 -2.89 20.57
C GLU A 188 -13.48 -1.88 19.47
N ILE A 189 -14.00 -2.36 18.33
CA ILE A 189 -14.34 -1.54 17.19
C ILE A 189 -15.77 -1.02 17.29
N THR A 190 -15.95 0.28 17.04
CA THR A 190 -17.25 0.96 17.03
C THR A 190 -17.54 1.56 15.64
N PRO A 191 -18.25 0.82 14.77
CA PRO A 191 -18.56 1.28 13.42
C PRO A 191 -19.40 2.56 13.42
N GLY A 192 -18.96 3.58 12.69
CA GLY A 192 -19.69 4.83 12.52
C GLY A 192 -19.73 5.74 13.74
N VAL A 193 -19.06 5.38 14.84
CA VAL A 193 -18.99 6.15 16.08
C VAL A 193 -17.58 6.70 16.24
N TRP A 194 -17.46 8.01 16.44
CA TRP A 194 -16.19 8.66 16.68
C TRP A 194 -15.70 8.34 18.09
N GLN A 195 -14.43 7.94 18.19
CA GLN A 195 -13.70 7.74 19.44
C GLN A 195 -12.50 8.69 19.46
N LYS A 196 -11.68 8.56 20.50
CA LYS A 196 -10.41 9.31 20.58
C LYS A 196 -9.45 8.88 19.47
N GLU A 197 -9.30 7.58 19.24
CA GLU A 197 -8.54 6.99 18.14
C GLU A 197 -9.49 6.38 17.09
N ASN A 198 -9.27 6.66 15.80
CA ASN A 198 -10.18 6.26 14.72
C ASN A 198 -9.45 5.72 13.50
N ILE A 199 -10.11 4.83 12.77
CA ILE A 199 -9.66 4.24 11.52
C ILE A 199 -10.63 4.61 10.40
N TYR A 200 -10.10 4.98 9.24
CA TYR A 200 -10.88 5.24 8.04
C TYR A 200 -10.33 4.54 6.81
N VAL A 201 -11.09 3.59 6.26
CA VAL A 201 -10.78 2.97 4.97
C VAL A 201 -11.35 3.82 3.85
N THR A 202 -10.50 4.39 3.00
CA THR A 202 -10.90 5.29 1.92
C THR A 202 -9.89 5.29 0.78
N LEU A 203 -10.29 5.80 -0.39
CA LEU A 203 -9.37 6.21 -1.46
C LEU A 203 -9.03 7.70 -1.40
N LYS A 204 -9.75 8.49 -0.60
CA LYS A 204 -9.78 9.94 -0.71
C LYS A 204 -8.48 10.58 -0.22
N GLN A 205 -8.00 11.57 -0.99
CA GLN A 205 -6.98 12.50 -0.51
C GLN A 205 -7.63 13.48 0.47
N GLY A 206 -7.34 13.30 1.77
CA GLY A 206 -7.97 14.07 2.84
C GLY A 206 -9.50 13.86 2.91
N GLY A 207 -10.16 14.73 3.65
CA GLY A 207 -11.58 14.61 3.95
C GLY A 207 -11.82 13.67 5.13
N CYS A 208 -12.98 13.84 5.75
CA CYS A 208 -13.38 13.08 6.92
C CYS A 208 -14.65 12.26 6.63
N PRO A 209 -14.85 11.15 7.35
CA PRO A 209 -16.13 10.45 7.40
C PRO A 209 -17.29 11.39 7.79
N LYS A 210 -18.52 10.95 7.51
CA LYS A 210 -19.72 11.70 7.92
C LYS A 210 -19.69 11.95 9.44
N ASN A 211 -20.24 13.10 9.85
CA ASN A 211 -20.32 13.54 11.25
C ASN A 211 -18.95 13.72 11.94
N ALA A 212 -17.90 14.00 11.17
CA ALA A 212 -16.58 14.29 11.73
C ALA A 212 -16.60 15.51 12.67
N PRO A 213 -15.90 15.44 13.82
CA PRO A 213 -15.74 16.57 14.72
C PRO A 213 -15.15 17.79 14.01
N ALA A 214 -15.70 18.98 14.27
CA ALA A 214 -15.31 20.21 13.59
C ALA A 214 -13.81 20.53 13.71
N SER A 215 -13.17 20.13 14.82
CA SER A 215 -11.72 20.25 15.03
C SER A 215 -10.92 19.43 14.02
N LEU A 216 -11.34 18.20 13.73
CA LEU A 216 -10.71 17.33 12.75
C LEU A 216 -10.92 17.86 11.34
N VAL A 217 -12.15 18.27 10.99
CA VAL A 217 -12.47 18.87 9.67
C VAL A 217 -11.60 20.10 9.39
N ARG A 218 -11.39 20.96 10.39
CA ARG A 218 -10.51 22.14 10.26
C ARG A 218 -9.05 21.74 10.05
N ARG A 219 -8.52 20.79 10.81
CA ARG A 219 -7.13 20.30 10.67
C ARG A 219 -6.90 19.72 9.28
N ASP A 220 -7.83 18.89 8.80
CA ASP A 220 -7.76 18.22 7.51
C ASP A 220 -7.88 19.22 6.33
N MET A 221 -8.72 20.25 6.45
CA MET A 221 -8.79 21.36 5.50
C MET A 221 -7.48 22.16 5.44
N VAL A 222 -6.84 22.41 6.58
CA VAL A 222 -5.57 23.16 6.65
C VAL A 222 -4.43 22.38 6.01
N ILE A 223 -4.35 21.06 6.23
CA ILE A 223 -3.40 20.17 5.54
C ILE A 223 -3.60 20.24 4.02
N GLY A 224 -4.85 20.13 3.55
CA GLY A 224 -5.16 20.24 2.11
C GLY A 224 -4.84 21.62 1.51
N LEU A 225 -4.88 22.70 2.30
CA LEU A 225 -4.47 24.04 1.88
C LEU A 225 -2.94 24.22 1.89
N GLN A 226 -2.23 23.63 2.85
CA GLN A 226 -0.77 23.63 2.91
C GLN A 226 -0.16 22.84 1.75
N GLU A 227 -0.68 21.65 1.45
CA GLU A 227 -0.24 20.86 0.29
C GLU A 227 -0.45 21.61 -1.04
N LYS A 228 -1.59 22.32 -1.17
CA LYS A 228 -1.86 23.18 -2.35
C LYS A 228 -0.91 24.37 -2.44
N LYS A 229 -0.50 24.94 -1.30
CA LYS A 229 0.46 26.05 -1.24
C LYS A 229 1.86 25.59 -1.62
N GLU A 230 2.33 24.49 -1.04
CA GLU A 230 3.63 23.88 -1.38
C GLU A 230 3.71 23.49 -2.85
N GLN A 231 2.62 22.97 -3.43
CA GLN A 231 2.53 22.70 -4.87
C GLN A 231 2.61 23.96 -5.72
N ARG A 232 1.94 25.04 -5.31
CA ARG A 232 2.02 26.34 -5.99
C ARG A 232 3.42 26.92 -5.94
N ASP A 233 4.08 26.78 -4.80
CA ASP A 233 5.43 27.31 -4.57
C ASP A 233 6.48 26.45 -5.31
N ALA A 234 6.31 25.13 -5.36
CA ALA A 234 7.13 24.22 -6.19
C ALA A 234 6.95 24.48 -7.69
N ALA A 235 5.72 24.72 -8.17
CA ALA A 235 5.45 25.06 -9.56
C ALA A 235 6.05 26.43 -9.95
N LYS A 236 6.00 27.41 -9.04
CA LYS A 236 6.68 28.71 -9.22
C LYS A 236 8.19 28.56 -9.25
N ALA A 237 8.77 27.77 -8.34
CA ALA A 237 10.21 27.52 -8.32
C ALA A 237 10.68 26.82 -9.61
N ALA A 238 9.93 25.83 -10.11
CA ALA A 238 10.21 25.18 -11.38
C ALA A 238 10.12 26.15 -12.59
N ALA A 239 9.20 27.11 -12.55
CA ALA A 239 9.09 28.15 -13.58
C ALA A 239 10.27 29.14 -13.54
N VAL A 240 10.77 29.51 -12.35
CA VAL A 240 11.95 30.38 -12.20
C VAL A 240 13.21 29.68 -12.73
N VAL A 241 13.41 28.41 -12.40
CA VAL A 241 14.55 27.61 -12.89
C VAL A 241 14.51 27.48 -14.42
N ALA A 242 13.33 27.32 -15.02
CA ALA A 242 13.18 27.24 -16.48
C ALA A 242 13.53 28.56 -17.20
N VAL A 243 13.34 29.71 -16.54
CA VAL A 243 13.73 31.04 -17.06
C VAL A 243 15.25 31.22 -16.99
N GLU A 244 15.90 30.71 -15.96
CA GLU A 244 17.37 30.82 -15.77
C GLU A 244 18.18 29.89 -16.69
N THR A 245 17.62 28.76 -17.14
CA THR A 245 18.30 27.83 -18.06
C THR A 245 18.12 28.16 -19.55
N GLY A 246 17.50 29.29 -19.90
CA GLY A 246 17.51 29.83 -21.26
C GLY A 246 16.65 29.10 -22.30
N ASP A 247 15.59 28.39 -21.90
CA ASP A 247 14.66 27.74 -22.83
C ASP A 247 13.47 28.67 -23.13
N SER A 248 13.69 29.66 -24.00
CA SER A 248 12.83 30.82 -24.22
C SER A 248 11.53 30.56 -25.00
N ALA A 249 11.17 29.31 -25.28
CA ALA A 249 9.96 28.96 -26.04
C ALA A 249 8.68 28.75 -25.18
N LYS A 250 8.70 29.00 -23.86
CA LYS A 250 7.61 28.65 -22.95
C LYS A 250 6.99 29.79 -22.12
N ALA A 251 7.31 31.05 -22.39
CA ALA A 251 6.83 32.18 -21.57
C ALA A 251 5.45 32.77 -21.98
N ALA A 252 4.86 32.37 -23.12
CA ALA A 252 3.75 33.12 -23.73
C ALA A 252 2.35 32.46 -23.69
N GLU A 253 2.16 31.26 -23.12
CA GLU A 253 0.83 30.64 -22.98
C GLU A 253 0.54 30.26 -21.53
N ILE A 254 0.41 31.27 -20.68
CA ILE A 254 -0.26 31.16 -19.38
C ILE A 254 -1.45 32.12 -19.44
N ASP A 255 -2.57 31.67 -20.01
CA ASP A 255 -3.83 32.39 -19.89
C ASP A 255 -4.42 32.13 -18.49
N MET A 256 -4.48 33.19 -17.70
CA MET A 256 -5.18 33.26 -16.42
C MET A 256 -6.60 33.77 -16.66
N SER A 257 -7.57 32.87 -16.75
CA SER A 257 -8.99 33.24 -16.65
C SER A 257 -9.71 32.43 -15.56
N VAL A 258 -9.53 32.88 -14.32
CA VAL A 258 -10.55 32.72 -13.27
C VAL A 258 -11.33 34.03 -13.24
N GLY A 259 -12.64 33.94 -13.50
CA GLY A 259 -13.53 35.09 -13.70
C GLY A 259 -13.45 36.13 -12.58
N LYS A 260 -13.43 37.40 -12.99
CA LYS A 260 -13.75 38.54 -12.14
C LYS A 260 -15.23 38.47 -11.78
N SER A 261 -15.54 38.26 -10.50
CA SER A 261 -16.76 38.79 -9.90
C SER A 261 -16.38 40.00 -9.05
N ASP A 262 -17.02 41.11 -9.37
CA ASP A 262 -16.80 42.44 -8.82
C ASP A 262 -17.06 42.51 -7.32
N ILE A 263 -16.04 42.90 -6.55
CA ILE A 263 -16.22 43.65 -5.29
C ILE A 263 -15.12 44.72 -5.24
N GLY A 264 -15.54 45.97 -5.20
CA GLY A 264 -14.70 47.16 -5.27
C GLY A 264 -13.70 47.29 -4.12
N SER A 265 -12.59 47.97 -4.41
CA SER A 265 -11.54 48.27 -3.45
C SER A 265 -11.99 49.23 -2.33
N PRO A 266 -11.33 49.19 -1.16
CA PRO A 266 -11.85 49.73 0.09
C PRO A 266 -11.42 51.19 0.32
N GLY A 267 -12.39 52.04 0.66
CA GLY A 267 -12.14 53.32 1.32
C GLY A 267 -11.93 53.11 2.82
N GLN A 268 -10.78 53.58 3.32
CA GLN A 268 -10.45 53.60 4.74
C GLN A 268 -11.53 54.32 5.55
N LYS A 269 -12.02 53.70 6.62
CA LYS A 269 -12.28 54.36 7.90
C LYS A 269 -12.34 53.34 9.04
N SER A 270 -11.57 53.70 10.06
CA SER A 270 -11.47 53.15 11.40
C SER A 270 -12.81 52.82 12.05
N GLU A 271 -12.90 51.65 12.68
CA GLU A 271 -13.65 51.50 13.92
C GLU A 271 -13.15 50.27 14.70
N GLN A 272 -12.65 50.55 15.89
CA GLN A 272 -12.28 49.57 16.90
C GLN A 272 -13.52 48.75 17.27
N LYS A 273 -13.46 47.43 17.09
CA LYS A 273 -14.35 46.49 17.78
C LYS A 273 -13.56 45.28 18.25
N LYS A 274 -13.23 45.35 19.55
CA LYS A 274 -12.85 44.29 20.49
C LYS A 274 -12.65 42.90 19.87
N GLU A 275 -11.38 42.53 19.72
CA GLU A 275 -10.95 41.14 19.88
C GLU A 275 -11.42 40.67 21.25
N GLN A 276 -12.48 39.87 21.26
CA GLN A 276 -12.90 39.13 22.43
C GLN A 276 -12.13 37.81 22.39
N SER A 277 -11.01 37.80 23.11
CA SER A 277 -10.27 36.62 23.50
C SER A 277 -11.22 35.65 24.21
N TYR A 278 -11.61 34.58 23.53
CA TYR A 278 -12.12 33.39 24.20
C TYR A 278 -10.91 32.49 24.47
N GLU A 279 -10.35 32.63 25.66
CA GLU A 279 -9.56 31.56 26.26
C GLU A 279 -10.50 30.51 26.87
N SER A 280 -9.97 29.28 26.95
CA SER A 280 -10.51 28.05 27.57
C SER A 280 -11.63 27.36 26.78
N GLU A 281 -11.54 26.07 26.47
CA GLU A 281 -11.15 24.98 27.37
C GLU A 281 -10.17 23.99 26.71
N ASN A 282 -9.04 23.74 27.39
CA ASN A 282 -8.31 22.49 27.23
C ASN A 282 -9.05 21.43 28.04
N GLU A 283 -9.63 20.41 27.40
CA GLU A 283 -9.53 19.00 27.84
C GLU A 283 -10.17 18.03 26.81
N SER A 284 -9.41 16.97 26.49
CA SER A 284 -9.62 15.90 25.50
C SER A 284 -9.25 16.24 24.05
N GLY A 285 -8.10 15.69 23.62
CA GLY A 285 -7.42 15.95 22.36
C GLY A 285 -8.32 15.76 21.13
N THR A 286 -8.03 16.51 20.07
CA THR A 286 -8.67 16.31 18.77
C THR A 286 -8.59 14.84 18.39
N PRO A 287 -9.71 14.20 18.00
CA PRO A 287 -9.70 12.78 17.68
C PRO A 287 -8.74 12.52 16.52
N GLU A 288 -7.86 11.54 16.69
CA GLU A 288 -6.88 11.16 15.68
C GLU A 288 -7.53 10.20 14.67
N LEU A 289 -7.14 10.30 13.40
CA LEU A 289 -7.73 9.54 12.29
C LEU A 289 -6.63 8.89 11.45
N LEU A 290 -6.44 7.59 11.63
CA LEU A 290 -5.60 6.78 10.76
C LEU A 290 -6.35 6.44 9.48
N ARG A 291 -5.72 6.62 8.32
CA ARG A 291 -6.28 6.21 7.03
C ARG A 291 -5.65 4.91 6.55
N LEU A 292 -6.49 4.04 6.01
CA LEU A 292 -6.09 2.80 5.36
C LEU A 292 -6.53 2.86 3.88
N TYR A 293 -5.59 2.63 2.97
CA TYR A 293 -5.82 2.79 1.53
C TYR A 293 -5.78 1.45 0.80
N PRO A 294 -6.87 1.04 0.12
CA PRO A 294 -6.80 -0.11 -0.76
C PRO A 294 -5.98 0.23 -2.00
N ARG A 295 -4.98 -0.60 -2.35
CA ARG A 295 -4.17 -0.43 -3.57
C ARG A 295 -4.95 -0.90 -4.80
N THR A 296 -5.96 -0.14 -5.20
CA THR A 296 -6.87 -0.49 -6.31
C THR A 296 -6.92 0.55 -7.41
N VAL A 297 -6.20 1.66 -7.27
CA VAL A 297 -6.18 2.76 -8.25
C VAL A 297 -5.07 2.51 -9.26
N VAL A 298 -5.38 2.71 -10.54
CA VAL A 298 -4.38 2.69 -11.61
C VAL A 298 -4.30 4.04 -12.30
N LEU A 299 -3.07 4.56 -12.38
CA LEU A 299 -2.76 5.78 -13.12
C LEU A 299 -2.27 5.40 -14.51
N GLY A 300 -3.12 5.59 -15.53
CA GLY A 300 -2.72 5.40 -16.91
C GLY A 300 -1.99 6.63 -17.44
N MET A 301 -0.80 6.45 -18.00
CA MET A 301 0.05 7.55 -18.44
C MET A 301 0.56 7.36 -19.88
N GLY A 302 0.75 8.49 -20.55
CA GLY A 302 1.41 8.57 -21.86
C GLY A 302 2.21 9.86 -21.95
N CYS A 303 3.25 9.88 -22.78
CA CYS A 303 4.09 11.07 -22.95
C CYS A 303 4.79 11.09 -24.31
N ARG A 304 5.24 12.26 -24.74
CA ARG A 304 6.21 12.41 -25.85
C ARG A 304 7.54 11.75 -25.46
N ARG A 305 8.40 11.47 -26.45
CA ARG A 305 9.75 10.97 -26.17
C ARG A 305 10.51 11.99 -25.31
N ASP A 306 11.35 11.51 -24.40
CA ASP A 306 12.24 12.32 -23.55
C ASP A 306 11.51 13.32 -22.62
N SER A 307 10.26 13.01 -22.25
CA SER A 307 9.52 13.82 -21.27
C SER A 307 10.23 13.78 -19.92
N SER A 308 10.39 14.92 -19.26
CA SER A 308 11.09 14.99 -17.98
C SER A 308 10.30 14.31 -16.85
N LEU A 309 11.00 13.74 -15.88
CA LEU A 309 10.40 13.19 -14.66
C LEU A 309 9.52 14.21 -13.95
N ASN A 310 9.94 15.48 -13.91
CA ASN A 310 9.14 16.55 -13.29
C ASN A 310 7.79 16.73 -13.99
N ALA A 311 7.76 16.78 -15.33
CA ALA A 311 6.50 16.90 -16.07
C ALA A 311 5.57 15.70 -15.83
N VAL A 312 6.14 14.50 -15.77
CA VAL A 312 5.41 13.26 -15.48
C VAL A 312 4.86 13.26 -14.05
N ARG A 313 5.69 13.60 -13.05
CA ARG A 313 5.30 13.67 -11.64
C ARG A 313 4.19 14.69 -11.42
N GLU A 314 4.31 15.88 -11.99
CA GLU A 314 3.28 16.92 -11.85
C GLU A 314 1.96 16.49 -12.49
N MET A 315 2.00 15.91 -13.70
CA MET A 315 0.79 15.39 -14.32
C MET A 315 0.13 14.29 -13.46
N ALA A 316 0.92 13.36 -12.92
CA ALA A 316 0.44 12.31 -12.04
C ALA A 316 -0.23 12.87 -10.78
N ARG A 317 0.43 13.82 -10.10
CA ARG A 317 -0.12 14.49 -8.91
C ARG A 317 -1.42 15.24 -9.21
N VAL A 318 -1.46 16.01 -10.29
CA VAL A 318 -2.65 16.77 -10.68
C VAL A 318 -3.81 15.84 -11.02
N ALA A 319 -3.55 14.74 -11.72
CA ALA A 319 -4.58 13.75 -12.06
C ALA A 319 -5.17 13.12 -10.79
N LEU A 320 -4.35 12.70 -9.83
CA LEU A 320 -4.82 12.17 -8.54
C LEU A 320 -5.58 13.20 -7.72
N SER A 321 -5.08 14.43 -7.66
CA SER A 321 -5.74 15.52 -6.92
C SER A 321 -7.12 15.85 -7.51
N ARG A 322 -7.27 15.85 -8.85
CA ARG A 322 -8.57 16.02 -9.51
C ARG A 322 -9.51 14.84 -9.26
N ALA A 323 -8.97 13.63 -9.16
CA ALA A 323 -9.73 12.46 -8.75
C ALA A 323 -10.10 12.47 -7.25
N MET A 324 -9.53 13.40 -6.47
CA MET A 324 -9.57 13.43 -5.01
C MET A 324 -9.05 12.12 -4.40
N ILE A 325 -8.00 11.53 -4.96
CA ILE A 325 -7.45 10.23 -4.57
C ILE A 325 -6.05 10.39 -3.98
N ASP A 326 -5.81 9.72 -2.85
CA ASP A 326 -4.49 9.67 -2.22
C ASP A 326 -3.52 8.79 -3.02
N LYS A 327 -2.27 9.21 -3.12
CA LYS A 327 -1.21 8.46 -3.81
C LYS A 327 -1.04 7.04 -3.27
N SER A 328 -1.24 6.84 -1.97
CA SER A 328 -1.09 5.54 -1.28
C SER A 328 -2.05 4.47 -1.80
N ALA A 329 -3.15 4.89 -2.44
CA ALA A 329 -4.09 3.99 -3.07
C ALA A 329 -3.68 3.52 -4.48
N VAL A 330 -2.63 4.11 -5.06
CA VAL A 330 -2.11 3.72 -6.38
C VAL A 330 -1.41 2.37 -6.26
N ARG A 331 -1.87 1.41 -7.07
CA ARG A 331 -1.25 0.09 -7.22
C ARG A 331 -0.15 0.12 -8.26
N ALA A 332 -0.41 0.78 -9.38
CA ALA A 332 0.48 0.78 -10.54
C ALA A 332 0.29 2.02 -11.43
N ILE A 333 1.37 2.33 -12.15
CA ILE A 333 1.35 3.20 -13.32
C ILE A 333 1.20 2.29 -14.54
N ALA A 334 0.30 2.63 -15.47
CA ALA A 334 0.02 1.82 -16.65
C ALA A 334 0.30 2.58 -17.94
N THR A 335 0.90 1.93 -18.95
CA THR A 335 1.19 2.54 -20.25
C THR A 335 1.17 1.50 -21.39
N VAL A 336 1.60 1.90 -22.58
CA VAL A 336 1.77 1.00 -23.74
C VAL A 336 3.18 0.40 -23.77
N ASP A 337 3.35 -0.81 -24.27
CA ASP A 337 4.64 -1.55 -24.31
C ASP A 337 5.82 -0.78 -24.88
N ARG A 338 5.59 0.06 -25.90
CA ARG A 338 6.64 0.92 -26.46
C ARG A 338 7.25 1.87 -25.42
N LYS A 339 6.57 2.10 -24.30
CA LYS A 339 6.97 2.95 -23.17
C LYS A 339 7.31 2.16 -21.91
N LYS A 340 7.42 0.84 -21.96
CA LYS A 340 7.80 0.00 -20.81
C LYS A 340 9.16 0.37 -20.20
N ASN A 341 10.07 0.89 -21.03
CA ASN A 341 11.41 1.32 -20.63
C ASN A 341 11.56 2.85 -20.61
N GLU A 342 10.46 3.60 -20.54
CA GLU A 342 10.53 5.06 -20.44
C GLU A 342 11.07 5.48 -19.07
N MET A 343 12.23 6.13 -19.05
CA MET A 343 12.96 6.44 -17.82
C MET A 343 12.15 7.28 -16.84
N ALA A 344 11.35 8.22 -17.34
CA ALA A 344 10.49 9.06 -16.49
C ALA A 344 9.39 8.25 -15.78
N PHE A 345 8.84 7.21 -16.42
CA PHE A 345 7.83 6.34 -15.79
C PHE A 345 8.47 5.39 -14.78
N LEU A 346 9.61 4.79 -15.11
CA LEU A 346 10.37 3.93 -14.19
C LEU A 346 10.80 4.69 -12.93
N ALA A 347 11.30 5.92 -13.11
CA ALA A 347 11.70 6.75 -11.98
C ALA A 347 10.51 7.16 -11.11
N LEU A 348 9.35 7.51 -11.70
CA LEU A 348 8.14 7.81 -10.94
C LEU A 348 7.61 6.57 -10.19
N ALA A 349 7.58 5.41 -10.86
CA ALA A 349 7.15 4.15 -10.26
C ALA A 349 8.00 3.79 -9.03
N LYS A 350 9.33 3.95 -9.15
CA LYS A 350 10.26 3.78 -8.04
C LYS A 350 10.05 4.81 -6.92
N GLU A 351 9.85 6.08 -7.25
CA GLU A 351 9.60 7.15 -6.27
C GLU A 351 8.33 6.87 -5.45
N TRP A 352 7.32 6.26 -6.08
CA TRP A 352 6.02 6.00 -5.47
C TRP A 352 5.89 4.59 -4.91
N ASP A 353 6.92 3.75 -5.04
CA ASP A 353 6.93 2.34 -4.64
C ASP A 353 5.73 1.57 -5.22
N VAL A 354 5.52 1.74 -6.53
CA VAL A 354 4.47 1.11 -7.34
C VAL A 354 5.06 0.42 -8.56
N GLU A 355 4.30 -0.50 -9.14
CA GLU A 355 4.71 -1.18 -10.37
C GLU A 355 4.47 -0.31 -11.61
N LEU A 356 5.28 -0.53 -12.65
CA LEU A 356 5.01 -0.03 -14.00
C LEU A 356 4.48 -1.18 -14.85
N TRP A 357 3.21 -1.09 -15.25
CA TRP A 357 2.59 -2.04 -16.16
C TRP A 357 2.57 -1.48 -17.57
N SER A 358 2.82 -2.36 -18.53
CA SER A 358 2.65 -2.06 -19.94
C SER A 358 1.72 -3.08 -20.59
N PHE A 359 1.04 -2.63 -21.63
CA PHE A 359 0.10 -3.43 -22.39
C PHE A 359 0.40 -3.31 -23.88
N THR A 360 0.12 -4.38 -24.62
CA THR A 360 0.20 -4.36 -26.08
C THR A 360 -0.90 -3.47 -26.68
N PRO A 361 -0.73 -2.97 -27.91
CA PRO A 361 -1.81 -2.29 -28.63
C PRO A 361 -3.12 -3.10 -28.67
N GLU A 362 -3.03 -4.42 -28.86
CA GLU A 362 -4.17 -5.32 -28.94
C GLU A 362 -4.90 -5.45 -27.60
N GLU A 363 -4.15 -5.58 -26.50
CA GLU A 363 -4.71 -5.60 -25.14
C GLU A 363 -5.42 -4.30 -24.81
N LEU A 364 -4.83 -3.15 -25.18
CA LEU A 364 -5.47 -1.85 -25.00
C LEU A 364 -6.77 -1.75 -25.82
N GLU A 365 -6.81 -2.26 -27.04
CA GLU A 365 -8.03 -2.27 -27.84
C GLU A 365 -9.16 -3.09 -27.18
N SER A 366 -8.82 -4.14 -26.44
CA SER A 366 -9.79 -4.96 -25.67
C SER A 366 -10.43 -4.24 -24.46
N ALA A 367 -9.96 -3.03 -24.10
CA ALA A 367 -10.52 -2.24 -23.00
C ALA A 367 -12.02 -1.90 -23.19
N GLY A 368 -12.54 -1.98 -24.42
CA GLY A 368 -13.94 -1.65 -24.75
C GLY A 368 -14.11 -0.22 -25.28
N THR A 369 -15.36 0.25 -25.43
CA THR A 369 -15.68 1.36 -26.33
C THR A 369 -16.42 2.52 -25.67
N LYS A 370 -15.70 3.64 -25.50
CA LYS A 370 -16.08 5.05 -25.84
C LYS A 370 -14.97 5.99 -25.32
N PHE A 371 -13.77 5.82 -25.85
CA PHE A 371 -12.65 6.71 -25.55
C PHE A 371 -12.53 7.78 -26.63
N ALA A 372 -12.14 8.99 -26.25
CA ALA A 372 -11.75 10.00 -27.23
C ALA A 372 -10.45 9.56 -27.91
N GLU A 373 -10.51 9.37 -29.23
CA GLU A 373 -9.37 8.86 -30.00
C GLU A 373 -8.53 9.99 -30.59
N SER A 374 -7.22 9.75 -30.72
CA SER A 374 -6.28 10.63 -31.40
C SER A 374 -5.78 9.97 -32.68
N PRO A 375 -6.04 10.58 -33.86
CA PRO A 375 -5.53 10.07 -35.15
C PRO A 375 -4.00 9.93 -35.17
N PHE A 376 -3.30 10.86 -34.52
CA PHE A 376 -1.84 10.82 -34.39
C PHE A 376 -1.35 9.60 -33.58
N VAL A 377 -2.01 9.31 -32.45
CA VAL A 377 -1.65 8.17 -31.59
C VAL A 377 -1.95 6.86 -32.31
N ARG A 378 -3.10 6.75 -32.99
CA ARG A 378 -3.44 5.57 -33.80
C ARG A 378 -2.40 5.28 -34.85
N LYS A 379 -1.97 6.30 -35.61
CA LYS A 379 -0.91 6.14 -36.63
C LYS A 379 0.44 5.70 -36.05
N THR A 380 0.76 6.14 -34.82
CA THR A 380 2.10 5.96 -34.23
C THR A 380 2.23 4.72 -33.35
N VAL A 381 1.14 4.32 -32.70
CA VAL A 381 1.09 3.31 -31.62
C VAL A 381 0.16 2.15 -31.97
N GLY A 382 -0.73 2.31 -32.95
CA GLY A 382 -1.76 1.32 -33.31
C GLY A 382 -3.07 1.50 -32.56
N VAL A 383 -3.11 2.32 -31.49
CA VAL A 383 -4.30 2.55 -30.65
C VAL A 383 -4.64 4.03 -30.58
N GLY A 384 -5.93 4.39 -30.61
CA GLY A 384 -6.37 5.79 -30.58
C GLY A 384 -6.20 6.49 -29.22
N ASN A 385 -6.13 5.74 -28.12
CA ASN A 385 -6.04 6.27 -26.76
C ASN A 385 -5.20 5.34 -25.89
N VAL A 386 -4.10 5.83 -25.32
CA VAL A 386 -3.23 4.99 -24.48
C VAL A 386 -3.60 5.11 -23.01
N CYS A 387 -3.58 6.33 -22.45
CA CYS A 387 -3.67 6.52 -21.00
C CYS A 387 -4.98 6.00 -20.39
N GLU A 388 -6.14 6.23 -21.01
CA GLU A 388 -7.41 5.76 -20.44
C GLU A 388 -7.54 4.24 -20.54
N ARG A 389 -7.20 3.68 -21.72
CA ARG A 389 -7.23 2.24 -21.94
C ARG A 389 -6.25 1.51 -21.03
N ALA A 390 -5.05 2.04 -20.83
CA ALA A 390 -4.04 1.47 -19.94
C ALA A 390 -4.51 1.52 -18.48
N ALA A 391 -5.14 2.61 -18.04
CA ALA A 391 -5.72 2.69 -16.70
C ALA A 391 -6.79 1.61 -16.47
N VAL A 392 -7.71 1.44 -17.43
CA VAL A 392 -8.77 0.42 -17.38
C VAL A 392 -8.19 -0.99 -17.38
N MET A 393 -7.24 -1.28 -18.28
CA MET A 393 -6.59 -2.60 -18.36
C MET A 393 -5.81 -2.91 -17.08
N GLY A 394 -5.16 -1.93 -16.47
CA GLY A 394 -4.51 -2.11 -15.18
C GLY A 394 -5.50 -2.46 -14.08
N VAL A 395 -6.66 -1.79 -13.99
CA VAL A 395 -7.68 -2.18 -13.01
C VAL A 395 -8.14 -3.62 -13.26
N ARG A 396 -8.39 -4.04 -14.51
CA ARG A 396 -8.72 -5.44 -14.83
C ARG A 396 -7.62 -6.41 -14.38
N ARG A 397 -6.35 -6.06 -14.57
CA ARG A 397 -5.20 -6.87 -14.15
C ARG A 397 -5.20 -7.12 -12.64
N ILE A 398 -5.46 -6.09 -11.82
CA ILE A 398 -5.57 -6.25 -10.35
C ILE A 398 -6.54 -7.37 -9.96
N TYR A 399 -7.68 -7.44 -10.62
CA TYR A 399 -8.72 -8.43 -10.30
C TYR A 399 -8.46 -9.81 -10.93
N ARG A 400 -7.78 -9.86 -12.07
CA ARG A 400 -7.31 -11.12 -12.66
C ARG A 400 -6.20 -11.77 -11.82
N GLU A 401 -5.27 -10.98 -11.29
CA GLU A 401 -4.24 -11.45 -10.33
C GLU A 401 -4.86 -11.98 -9.02
N ARG A 402 -6.14 -11.68 -8.76
CA ARG A 402 -6.93 -12.19 -7.64
C ARG A 402 -7.88 -13.33 -8.04
N GLU A 403 -7.64 -13.96 -9.19
CA GLU A 403 -8.41 -15.10 -9.71
C GLU A 403 -9.92 -14.82 -9.85
N MET A 404 -10.30 -13.56 -10.07
CA MET A 404 -11.71 -13.19 -10.26
C MET A 404 -12.14 -13.45 -11.71
N ASP A 405 -13.22 -14.22 -11.89
CA ASP A 405 -13.81 -14.49 -13.20
C ASP A 405 -14.15 -13.21 -13.97
N GLU A 406 -13.97 -13.25 -15.30
CA GLU A 406 -14.22 -12.10 -16.19
C GLU A 406 -15.67 -11.59 -16.13
N LYS A 407 -16.63 -12.49 -15.83
CA LYS A 407 -18.05 -12.16 -15.64
C LYS A 407 -18.32 -11.41 -14.32
N ASN A 408 -17.40 -11.52 -13.37
CA ASN A 408 -17.50 -10.93 -12.03
C ASN A 408 -16.57 -9.72 -11.86
N LEU A 409 -15.84 -9.33 -12.90
CA LEU A 409 -15.00 -8.13 -12.87
C LEU A 409 -15.84 -6.92 -12.52
N PRO A 410 -15.31 -6.04 -11.65
CA PRO A 410 -16.06 -4.86 -11.28
C PRO A 410 -16.23 -3.93 -12.47
N ALA A 411 -17.31 -3.16 -12.46
CA ALA A 411 -17.38 -1.97 -13.31
C ALA A 411 -16.18 -1.06 -13.00
N ILE A 412 -15.62 -0.42 -14.02
CA ILE A 412 -14.44 0.44 -13.89
C ILE A 412 -14.87 1.88 -14.14
N ASP A 413 -14.56 2.75 -13.19
CA ASP A 413 -14.85 4.17 -13.23
C ASP A 413 -13.58 4.96 -13.59
N LEU A 414 -13.66 5.73 -14.68
CA LEU A 414 -12.63 6.68 -15.08
C LEU A 414 -12.85 7.99 -14.33
N ARG A 415 -12.37 8.05 -13.08
CA ARG A 415 -12.46 9.25 -12.24
C ARG A 415 -11.84 10.48 -12.87
N VAL A 416 -10.80 10.26 -13.66
CA VAL A 416 -10.21 11.29 -14.50
C VAL A 416 -10.05 10.71 -15.90
N GLN A 417 -10.84 11.24 -16.82
CA GLN A 417 -10.63 11.07 -18.26
C GLN A 417 -9.33 11.76 -18.69
N LYS A 418 -8.88 11.46 -19.91
CA LYS A 418 -7.61 11.92 -20.46
C LYS A 418 -7.40 13.41 -20.24
N MET A 419 -6.39 13.71 -19.43
CA MET A 419 -5.82 15.04 -19.30
C MET A 419 -4.53 15.12 -20.10
N ALA A 420 -4.22 16.31 -20.63
CA ALA A 420 -3.00 16.57 -21.38
C ALA A 420 -2.38 17.90 -20.94
N PHE A 421 -1.08 17.89 -20.63
CA PHE A 421 -0.32 19.10 -20.29
C PHE A 421 1.16 18.83 -20.57
N ASN A 422 1.86 19.79 -21.19
CA ASN A 422 3.30 19.69 -21.50
C ASN A 422 3.72 18.39 -22.22
N GLY A 423 2.87 17.86 -23.10
CA GLY A 423 3.17 16.63 -23.84
C GLY A 423 3.07 15.35 -23.03
N VAL A 424 2.61 15.42 -21.78
CA VAL A 424 2.25 14.27 -20.93
C VAL A 424 0.73 14.17 -20.86
N THR A 425 0.22 12.95 -20.82
CA THR A 425 -1.20 12.64 -20.64
C THR A 425 -1.39 11.68 -19.49
N ALA A 426 -2.46 11.86 -18.72
CA ALA A 426 -2.83 10.96 -17.64
C ALA A 426 -4.34 10.72 -17.58
N ALA A 427 -4.72 9.57 -17.04
CA ALA A 427 -6.08 9.18 -16.69
C ALA A 427 -6.04 8.36 -15.40
N VAL A 428 -7.09 8.43 -14.59
CA VAL A 428 -7.19 7.69 -13.33
C VAL A 428 -8.40 6.78 -13.40
N ALA A 429 -8.15 5.48 -13.26
CA ALA A 429 -9.20 4.46 -13.19
C ALA A 429 -9.25 3.85 -11.79
N VAL A 430 -10.46 3.60 -11.32
CA VAL A 430 -10.75 2.88 -10.08
C VAL A 430 -11.83 1.83 -10.33
N PRO A 431 -11.86 0.73 -9.57
CA PRO A 431 -13.06 -0.10 -9.49
C PRO A 431 -14.24 0.71 -8.96
N ALA A 432 -15.44 0.48 -9.49
CA ALA A 432 -16.67 1.07 -8.99
C ALA A 432 -16.86 0.72 -7.50
N SER A 433 -17.31 1.71 -6.71
CA SER A 433 -17.23 1.72 -5.24
C SER A 433 -17.89 0.51 -4.55
N GLU A 434 -18.96 -0.05 -5.14
CA GLU A 434 -19.70 -1.17 -4.56
C GLU A 434 -19.00 -2.54 -4.72
N GLN A 435 -17.92 -2.60 -5.51
CA GLN A 435 -17.22 -3.84 -5.85
C GLN A 435 -15.71 -3.77 -5.54
N VAL A 436 -15.27 -2.70 -4.87
CA VAL A 436 -13.98 -2.73 -4.16
C VAL A 436 -14.09 -3.81 -3.10
N ARG A 437 -13.09 -4.70 -3.05
CA ARG A 437 -13.03 -5.86 -2.16
C ARG A 437 -13.71 -5.56 -0.82
N ARG A 438 -14.77 -6.30 -0.52
CA ARG A 438 -15.43 -6.30 0.79
C ARG A 438 -14.35 -6.52 1.84
N GLN A 439 -14.18 -5.53 2.71
CA GLN A 439 -13.23 -5.65 3.81
C GLN A 439 -13.74 -6.75 4.73
N GLN A 440 -12.94 -7.74 5.06
CA GLN A 440 -13.37 -8.85 5.89
C GLN A 440 -12.76 -8.69 7.29
N TRP A 441 -13.63 -8.63 8.29
CA TRP A 441 -13.29 -9.07 9.62
C TRP A 441 -13.18 -10.60 9.61
N LYS A 442 -12.25 -11.18 10.37
CA LYS A 442 -12.14 -12.64 10.50
C LYS A 442 -13.53 -13.25 10.76
N LYS A 443 -13.87 -14.33 10.04
CA LYS A 443 -14.94 -15.23 10.47
C LYS A 443 -14.47 -15.81 11.80
N LYS A 444 -15.18 -15.57 12.91
CA LYS A 444 -14.98 -16.42 14.10
C LYS A 444 -15.15 -17.85 13.64
N ASN A 445 -14.10 -18.64 13.74
CA ASN A 445 -14.17 -20.10 13.74
C ASN A 445 -12.90 -20.62 14.38
N TYR A 446 -12.77 -20.51 15.71
CA TYR A 446 -12.02 -21.49 16.50
C TYR A 446 -12.69 -21.54 17.88
N THR A 447 -13.57 -22.53 18.06
CA THR A 447 -13.96 -23.08 19.36
C THR A 447 -12.78 -23.71 20.05
#